data_AF-A0ABD6RJH7-F1
#
_entry.id   AF-A0ABD6RJH7-F1
#
_cell.length_a   1.000
_cell.length_b   1.000
_cell.length_c   1.000
_cell.angle_alpha   90.00
_cell.angle_beta   90.00
_cell.angle_gamma   90.00
#
_symmetry.space_group_name_H-M   'P 1'
#
loop_
_entity.id
_entity.type
_entity.pdbx_description
1 polymer ?
#
loop_
_entity_poly.entity_id
_entity_poly.type
_entity_poly.pdbx_seq_one_letter_code
_entity_poly.pdbx_strand_id
1 'polypeptide(L)'
;MKKLPLVFSGCLLGLAGAGNLIADTWPVLSHLFSLTGLVLWLFFLILHLFNWEETRKELTKPPLLSGMATFPMAGMILSTYVFRVFPALPLVAQGIWWFSFLLDLVLIATFTIKFACPGRRVNATPSWTVLYVGIAVAALTYPLVGIIEIAYATLSFGFVLTFYLYPLIYSDLKKEPLPLALLGQEGIYCAPFSLLLASLVRVGGAGLPTWLLIVMILASQSFFFFVLTRLPHILKRGFQPAFSALTFPTIITATSLKMAQGILKLPFLDYLVLTETVICLTILFFVLVGYLIWLRKKV
;
A
#
# COMPACT_ATOMS: atom_id res chain seq x y z
N MET A 1 1.77 -27.75 -3.13
CA MET A 1 1.76 -26.35 -3.63
C MET A 1 2.59 -25.52 -2.67
N LYS A 2 3.32 -24.50 -3.14
CA LYS A 2 4.11 -23.63 -2.24
C LYS A 2 3.19 -22.87 -1.30
N LYS A 3 3.63 -22.61 -0.06
CA LYS A 3 2.94 -21.72 0.88
C LYS A 3 2.90 -20.30 0.32
N LEU A 4 1.82 -19.58 0.62
CA LEU A 4 1.70 -18.18 0.28
C LEU A 4 2.64 -17.35 1.19
N PRO A 5 3.63 -16.64 0.64
CA PRO A 5 4.62 -15.93 1.45
C PRO A 5 4.02 -14.65 2.05
N LEU A 6 4.59 -14.17 3.16
CA LEU A 6 4.13 -12.95 3.82
C LEU A 6 4.05 -11.73 2.90
N VAL A 7 4.99 -11.60 1.96
CA VAL A 7 5.01 -10.49 0.98
C VAL A 7 3.76 -10.44 0.08
N PHE A 8 2.99 -11.53 -0.04
CA PHE A 8 1.74 -11.54 -0.79
C PHE A 8 0.70 -10.56 -0.21
N SER A 9 0.84 -10.16 1.05
CA SER A 9 0.03 -9.08 1.65
C SER A 9 0.03 -7.79 0.80
N GLY A 10 1.12 -7.50 0.07
CA GLY A 10 1.17 -6.40 -0.89
C GLY A 10 0.15 -6.54 -2.03
N CYS A 11 -0.06 -7.76 -2.54
CA CYS A 11 -1.07 -8.03 -3.56
C CYS A 11 -2.50 -7.89 -3.03
N LEU A 12 -2.75 -8.27 -1.76
CA LEU A 12 -4.05 -8.07 -1.12
C LEU A 12 -4.39 -6.57 -1.07
N LEU A 13 -3.42 -5.77 -0.65
CA LEU A 13 -3.55 -4.32 -0.63
C LEU A 13 -3.73 -3.74 -2.04
N GLY A 14 -3.01 -4.27 -3.02
CA GLY A 14 -3.18 -3.92 -4.44
C GLY A 14 -4.58 -4.22 -4.96
N LEU A 15 -5.12 -5.42 -4.69
CA LEU A 15 -6.50 -5.78 -5.06
C LEU A 15 -7.53 -4.84 -4.42
N ALA A 16 -7.39 -4.58 -3.12
CA ALA A 16 -8.27 -3.66 -2.39
C ALA A 16 -8.20 -2.23 -2.96
N GLY A 17 -6.99 -1.73 -3.21
CA GLY A 17 -6.77 -0.42 -3.81
C GLY A 17 -7.32 -0.31 -5.23
N ALA A 18 -7.08 -1.31 -6.08
CA ALA A 18 -7.56 -1.32 -7.47
C ALA A 18 -9.07 -1.34 -7.54
N GLY A 19 -9.71 -2.15 -6.70
CA GLY A 19 -11.17 -2.16 -6.56
C GLY A 19 -11.71 -0.79 -6.18
N ASN A 20 -11.03 -0.07 -5.29
CA ASN A 20 -11.43 1.28 -4.91
C ASN A 20 -11.19 2.32 -6.02
N LEU A 21 -10.07 2.23 -6.75
CA LEU A 21 -9.68 3.14 -7.83
C LEU A 21 -10.72 3.17 -8.97
N ILE A 22 -11.24 2.00 -9.34
CA ILE A 22 -12.13 1.83 -10.51
C ILE A 22 -13.61 1.70 -10.12
N ALA A 23 -13.97 1.99 -8.87
CA ALA A 23 -15.31 1.79 -8.34
C ALA A 23 -16.40 2.53 -9.13
N ASP A 24 -16.08 3.73 -9.59
CA ASP A 24 -16.93 4.65 -10.36
C ASP A 24 -16.80 4.47 -11.87
N THR A 25 -15.68 3.91 -12.38
CA THR A 25 -15.45 3.75 -13.82
C THR A 25 -15.84 2.36 -14.33
N TRP A 26 -15.47 1.30 -13.60
CA TRP A 26 -15.77 -0.10 -13.94
C TRP A 26 -16.31 -0.85 -12.71
N PRO A 27 -17.59 -0.62 -12.32
CA PRO A 27 -18.13 -1.14 -11.06
C PRO A 27 -18.02 -2.66 -10.92
N VAL A 28 -18.32 -3.42 -11.99
CA VAL A 28 -18.26 -4.89 -12.00
C VAL A 28 -16.84 -5.38 -11.74
N LEU A 29 -15.84 -4.80 -12.40
CA LEU A 29 -14.44 -5.15 -12.20
C LEU A 29 -13.95 -4.74 -10.80
N SER A 30 -14.42 -3.60 -10.30
CA SER A 30 -14.18 -3.15 -8.93
C SER A 30 -14.68 -4.16 -7.89
N HIS A 31 -15.89 -4.71 -8.07
CA HIS A 31 -16.44 -5.76 -7.22
C HIS A 31 -15.60 -7.03 -7.30
N LEU A 32 -15.18 -7.44 -8.50
CA LEU A 32 -14.33 -8.62 -8.68
C LEU A 32 -13.01 -8.49 -7.91
N PHE A 33 -12.31 -7.36 -8.04
CA PHE A 33 -11.05 -7.14 -7.32
C PHE A 33 -11.24 -7.02 -5.81
N SER A 34 -12.23 -6.25 -5.35
CA SER A 34 -12.47 -6.06 -3.92
C SER A 34 -12.94 -7.34 -3.23
N LEU A 35 -13.83 -8.10 -3.85
CA LEU A 35 -14.32 -9.37 -3.31
C LEU A 35 -13.21 -10.43 -3.29
N THR A 36 -12.43 -10.52 -4.37
CA THR A 36 -11.27 -11.42 -4.42
C THR A 36 -10.24 -11.03 -3.36
N GLY A 37 -9.95 -9.74 -3.21
CA GLY A 37 -9.11 -9.20 -2.15
C GLY A 37 -9.62 -9.57 -0.75
N LEU A 38 -10.92 -9.44 -0.49
CA LEU A 38 -11.55 -9.78 0.79
C LEU A 38 -11.44 -11.28 1.11
N VAL A 39 -11.80 -12.14 0.16
CA VAL A 39 -11.71 -13.60 0.33
C VAL A 39 -10.27 -14.03 0.57
N LEU A 40 -9.33 -13.51 -0.22
CA LEU A 40 -7.91 -13.83 -0.06
C LEU A 40 -7.35 -13.26 1.24
N TRP A 41 -7.82 -12.11 1.72
CA TRP A 41 -7.40 -11.51 2.99
C TRP A 41 -7.83 -12.37 4.19
N LEU A 42 -9.07 -12.87 4.20
CA LEU A 42 -9.54 -13.82 5.21
C LEU A 42 -8.78 -15.14 5.16
N PHE A 43 -8.60 -15.70 3.95
CA PHE A 43 -7.82 -16.91 3.76
C PHE A 43 -6.37 -16.74 4.23
N PHE A 44 -5.74 -15.61 3.90
CA PHE A 44 -4.38 -15.28 4.31
C PHE A 44 -4.25 -15.23 5.83
N LEU A 45 -5.20 -14.59 6.51
CA LEU A 45 -5.25 -14.50 7.97
C LEU A 45 -5.32 -15.90 8.58
N ILE A 46 -6.30 -16.71 8.15
CA ILE A 46 -6.51 -18.07 8.65
C ILE A 46 -5.25 -18.91 8.44
N LEU A 47 -4.68 -18.91 7.24
CA LEU A 47 -3.47 -19.66 6.89
C LEU A 47 -2.31 -19.33 7.85
N HIS A 48 -2.04 -18.04 8.09
CA HIS A 48 -0.89 -17.62 8.90
C HIS A 48 -1.11 -17.79 10.40
N LEU A 49 -2.37 -17.80 10.87
CA LEU A 49 -2.73 -18.15 12.24
C LEU A 49 -2.54 -19.66 12.50
N PHE A 50 -2.96 -20.53 11.58
CA PHE A 50 -2.73 -21.97 11.70
C PHE A 50 -1.24 -22.34 11.60
N ASN A 51 -0.46 -21.60 10.79
CA ASN A 51 0.99 -21.81 10.63
C ASN A 51 1.83 -20.81 11.44
N TRP A 52 1.39 -20.45 12.64
CA TRP A 52 1.97 -19.37 13.45
C TRP A 52 3.48 -19.51 13.72
N GLU A 53 3.98 -20.72 14.00
CA GLU A 53 5.40 -20.92 14.29
C GLU A 53 6.31 -20.51 13.13
N GLU A 54 5.92 -20.85 11.90
CA GLU A 54 6.66 -20.50 10.69
C GLU A 54 6.52 -19.01 10.37
N THR A 55 5.29 -18.48 10.47
CA THR A 55 5.00 -17.05 10.32
C THR A 55 5.88 -16.23 11.26
N ARG A 56 5.99 -16.63 12.52
CA ARG A 56 6.83 -15.96 13.53
C ARG A 56 8.31 -15.95 13.13
N LYS A 57 8.82 -17.03 12.51
CA LYS A 57 10.19 -17.07 11.99
C LYS A 57 10.39 -16.09 10.83
N GLU A 58 9.43 -16.01 9.91
CA GLU A 58 9.51 -15.05 8.80
C GLU A 58 9.47 -13.60 9.30
N LEU A 59 8.64 -13.29 10.30
CA LEU A 59 8.52 -11.96 10.93
C LEU A 59 9.77 -11.52 11.72
N THR A 60 10.79 -12.38 11.88
CA THR A 60 12.09 -11.96 12.42
C THR A 60 12.91 -11.17 11.42
N LYS A 61 12.61 -11.28 10.11
CA LYS A 61 13.33 -10.56 9.06
C LYS A 61 12.78 -9.14 8.93
N PRO A 62 13.59 -8.08 9.08
CA PRO A 62 13.09 -6.70 9.09
C PRO A 62 12.29 -6.30 7.84
N PRO A 63 12.74 -6.61 6.60
CA PRO A 63 11.98 -6.24 5.41
C PRO A 63 10.63 -6.95 5.29
N LEU A 64 10.50 -8.17 5.85
CA LEU A 64 9.24 -8.90 5.88
C LEU A 64 8.31 -8.33 6.95
N LEU A 65 8.81 -8.07 8.17
CA LEU A 65 8.00 -7.50 9.25
C LEU A 65 7.44 -6.11 8.86
N SER A 66 8.27 -5.25 8.29
CA SER A 66 7.83 -3.93 7.81
C SER A 66 6.87 -4.02 6.62
N GLY A 67 7.13 -4.92 5.66
CA GLY A 67 6.22 -5.14 4.53
C GLY A 67 4.86 -5.72 4.92
N MET A 68 4.76 -6.42 6.05
CA MET A 68 3.51 -6.98 6.55
C MET A 68 2.47 -5.94 6.96
N ALA A 69 2.85 -4.67 7.12
CA ALA A 69 1.89 -3.57 7.31
C ALA A 69 0.90 -3.43 6.14
N THR A 70 1.22 -3.97 4.95
CA THR A 70 0.25 -4.02 3.86
C THR A 70 -1.00 -4.86 4.18
N PHE A 71 -0.91 -5.87 5.06
CA PHE A 71 -2.05 -6.68 5.47
C PHE A 71 -3.12 -5.88 6.25
N PRO A 72 -2.80 -5.18 7.36
CA PRO A 72 -3.79 -4.32 8.02
C PRO A 72 -4.21 -3.13 7.15
N MET A 73 -3.33 -2.54 6.34
CA MET A 73 -3.74 -1.51 5.37
C MET A 73 -4.82 -2.04 4.42
N ALA A 74 -4.68 -3.28 3.93
CA ALA A 74 -5.67 -3.90 3.06
C ALA A 74 -7.01 -4.08 3.81
N GLY A 75 -6.96 -4.52 5.06
CA GLY A 75 -8.14 -4.66 5.92
C GLY A 75 -8.90 -3.35 6.11
N MET A 76 -8.20 -2.23 6.34
CA MET A 76 -8.81 -0.90 6.43
C MET A 76 -9.48 -0.45 5.12
N ILE A 77 -8.89 -0.75 3.95
CA ILE A 77 -9.52 -0.44 2.66
C ILE A 77 -10.71 -1.37 2.39
N LEU A 78 -10.55 -2.67 2.62
CA LEU A 78 -11.59 -3.67 2.41
C LEU A 78 -12.80 -3.46 3.33
N SER A 79 -12.62 -2.92 4.53
CA SER A 79 -13.75 -2.58 5.39
C SER A 79 -14.65 -1.51 4.76
N THR A 80 -14.08 -0.55 4.02
CA THR A 80 -14.89 0.43 3.26
C THR A 80 -15.68 -0.22 2.11
N TYR A 81 -15.14 -1.30 1.52
CA TYR A 81 -15.87 -2.11 0.54
C TYR A 81 -17.01 -2.89 1.19
N VAL A 82 -16.78 -3.53 2.34
CA VAL A 82 -17.83 -4.20 3.12
C VAL A 82 -18.96 -3.23 3.46
N PHE A 83 -18.63 -2.01 3.90
CA PHE A 83 -19.63 -0.98 4.16
C PHE A 83 -20.40 -0.56 2.91
N ARG A 84 -19.74 -0.43 1.75
CA ARG A 84 -20.38 -0.10 0.48
C ARG A 84 -21.40 -1.17 0.04
N VAL A 85 -21.08 -2.45 0.24
CA VAL A 85 -21.94 -3.57 -0.19
C VAL A 85 -23.04 -3.86 0.84
N PHE A 86 -22.72 -3.76 2.13
CA PHE A 86 -23.63 -4.05 3.24
C PHE A 86 -23.78 -2.83 4.16
N PRO A 87 -24.41 -1.74 3.69
CA PRO A 87 -24.56 -0.51 4.49
C PRO A 87 -25.41 -0.72 5.76
N ALA A 88 -26.25 -1.77 5.79
CA ALA A 88 -27.03 -2.16 6.97
C ALA A 88 -26.19 -2.76 8.11
N LEU A 89 -24.92 -3.09 7.88
CA LEU A 89 -24.02 -3.71 8.86
C LEU A 89 -22.77 -2.84 9.13
N PRO A 90 -22.93 -1.56 9.53
CA PRO A 90 -21.80 -0.65 9.75
C PRO A 90 -20.84 -1.16 10.83
N LEU A 91 -21.37 -1.83 11.86
CA LEU A 91 -20.58 -2.41 12.94
C LEU A 91 -19.59 -3.47 12.47
N VAL A 92 -19.94 -4.26 11.45
CA VAL A 92 -19.03 -5.28 10.89
C VAL A 92 -17.88 -4.61 10.17
N ALA A 93 -18.17 -3.62 9.33
CA ALA A 93 -17.14 -2.86 8.63
C ALA A 93 -16.23 -2.10 9.60
N GLN A 94 -16.78 -1.42 10.61
CA GLN A 94 -16.00 -0.75 11.65
C GLN A 94 -15.18 -1.75 12.48
N GLY A 95 -15.71 -2.93 12.77
CA GLY A 95 -14.97 -4.01 13.45
C GLY A 95 -13.74 -4.45 12.67
N ILE A 96 -13.87 -4.68 11.36
CA ILE A 96 -12.73 -5.01 10.48
C ILE A 96 -11.72 -3.86 10.47
N TRP A 97 -12.21 -2.61 10.40
CA TRP A 97 -11.36 -1.43 10.38
C TRP A 97 -10.55 -1.30 11.68
N TRP A 98 -11.19 -1.39 12.85
CA TRP A 98 -10.52 -1.28 14.15
C TRP A 98 -9.53 -2.41 14.40
N PHE A 99 -9.91 -3.64 14.07
CA PHE A 99 -8.99 -4.78 14.12
C PHE A 99 -7.72 -4.51 13.29
N SER A 100 -7.90 -4.02 12.07
CA SER A 100 -6.81 -3.73 11.15
C SER A 100 -5.94 -2.56 11.62
N PHE A 101 -6.56 -1.47 12.07
CA PHE A 101 -5.85 -0.30 12.57
C PHE A 101 -5.02 -0.61 13.81
N LEU A 102 -5.58 -1.34 14.78
CA LEU A 102 -4.86 -1.77 15.99
C LEU A 102 -3.71 -2.74 15.64
N LEU A 103 -3.93 -3.65 14.69
CA LEU A 103 -2.87 -4.53 14.21
C LEU A 103 -1.71 -3.75 13.58
N ASP A 104 -2.00 -2.70 12.82
CA ASP A 104 -0.99 -1.82 12.22
C ASP A 104 -0.14 -1.12 13.29
N LEU A 105 -0.79 -0.58 14.33
CA LEU A 105 -0.11 0.04 15.49
C LEU A 105 0.81 -0.96 16.21
N VAL A 106 0.36 -2.21 16.40
CA VAL A 106 1.17 -3.27 17.01
C VAL A 106 2.38 -3.61 16.14
N LEU A 107 2.23 -3.65 14.80
CA LEU A 107 3.35 -3.87 13.89
C LEU A 107 4.37 -2.73 13.95
N ILE A 108 3.91 -1.47 13.94
CA ILE A 108 4.76 -0.29 14.07
C ILE A 108 5.55 -0.35 15.38
N ALA A 109 4.88 -0.57 16.51
CA ALA A 109 5.53 -0.65 17.82
C ALA A 109 6.57 -1.80 17.87
N THR A 110 6.18 -2.99 17.39
CA THR A 110 7.03 -4.18 17.39
C THR A 110 8.28 -3.98 16.54
N PHE A 111 8.14 -3.41 15.35
CA PHE A 111 9.25 -3.14 14.46
C PHE A 111 10.17 -2.06 15.04
N THR A 112 9.60 -0.98 15.60
CA THR A 112 10.37 0.11 16.19
C THR A 112 11.28 -0.40 17.31
N ILE A 113 10.71 -1.17 18.25
CA ILE A 113 11.43 -1.73 19.41
C ILE A 113 12.55 -2.68 18.96
N LYS A 114 12.32 -3.49 17.94
CA LYS A 114 13.27 -4.52 17.50
C LYS A 114 14.38 -3.99 16.59
N PHE A 115 14.06 -3.05 15.70
CA PHE A 115 14.89 -2.75 14.53
C PHE A 115 15.17 -1.26 14.29
N ALA A 116 14.53 -0.34 15.03
CA ALA A 116 14.73 1.10 14.86
C ALA A 116 15.30 1.81 16.10
N CYS A 117 15.29 1.17 17.28
CA CYS A 117 15.88 1.75 18.49
C CYS A 117 17.40 1.95 18.38
N PRO A 118 17.96 3.03 18.98
CA PRO A 118 19.40 3.26 19.05
C PRO A 118 20.16 2.04 19.57
N GLY A 119 21.23 1.64 18.88
CA GLY A 119 22.04 0.45 19.20
C GLY A 119 21.57 -0.88 18.60
N ARG A 120 20.37 -0.94 18.01
CA ARG A 120 19.84 -2.12 17.29
C ARG A 120 19.33 -1.80 15.88
N ARG A 121 19.66 -0.60 15.39
CA ARG A 121 19.18 -0.12 14.09
C ARG A 121 19.75 -0.96 12.96
N VAL A 122 18.86 -1.56 12.17
CA VAL A 122 19.21 -2.18 10.88
C VAL A 122 19.14 -1.15 9.76
N ASN A 123 19.77 -1.44 8.62
CA ASN A 123 19.72 -0.59 7.45
C ASN A 123 18.27 -0.43 6.94
N ALA A 124 17.89 0.82 6.69
CA ALA A 124 16.55 1.20 6.25
C ALA A 124 16.36 0.82 4.79
N THR A 125 15.27 0.09 4.53
CA THR A 125 14.83 -0.30 3.19
C THR A 125 13.55 0.44 2.84
N PRO A 126 13.14 0.50 1.55
CA PRO A 126 11.88 1.13 1.16
C PRO A 126 10.67 0.57 1.92
N SER A 127 10.68 -0.70 2.33
CA SER A 127 9.61 -1.28 3.16
C SER A 127 9.35 -0.57 4.49
N TRP A 128 10.29 0.23 5.01
CA TRP A 128 10.06 1.04 6.21
C TRP A 128 8.97 2.10 5.98
N THR A 129 8.88 2.67 4.76
CA THR A 129 7.83 3.63 4.46
C THR A 129 6.46 2.97 4.39
N VAL A 130 6.38 1.70 3.98
CA VAL A 130 5.14 0.92 4.04
C VAL A 130 4.64 0.83 5.47
N LEU A 131 5.52 0.51 6.41
CA LEU A 131 5.16 0.40 7.82
C LEU A 131 4.75 1.74 8.44
N TYR A 132 5.62 2.74 8.31
CA TYR A 132 5.49 3.98 9.07
C TYR A 132 4.57 5.01 8.40
N VAL A 133 4.58 5.10 7.07
CA VAL A 133 3.71 6.03 6.32
C VAL A 133 2.39 5.35 5.97
N GLY A 134 2.37 4.01 5.88
CA GLY A 134 1.17 3.24 5.53
C GLY A 134 -0.02 3.45 6.46
N ILE A 135 0.22 3.81 7.73
CA ILE A 135 -0.84 4.16 8.68
C ILE A 135 -1.73 5.31 8.21
N ALA A 136 -1.27 6.14 7.27
CA ALA A 136 -2.10 7.17 6.64
C ALA A 136 -3.31 6.60 5.87
N VAL A 137 -3.35 5.28 5.59
CA VAL A 137 -4.58 4.62 5.11
C VAL A 137 -5.74 4.78 6.10
N ALA A 138 -5.47 4.92 7.39
CA ALA A 138 -6.48 5.26 8.38
C ALA A 138 -7.12 6.63 8.07
N ALA A 139 -6.32 7.64 7.70
CA ALA A 139 -6.82 8.92 7.20
C ALA A 139 -7.52 8.79 5.85
N LEU A 140 -7.11 7.90 4.95
CA LEU A 140 -7.82 7.67 3.69
C LEU A 140 -9.22 7.02 3.89
N THR A 141 -9.40 6.28 4.98
CA THR A 141 -10.60 5.48 5.26
C THR A 141 -11.40 5.99 6.46
N TYR A 142 -10.99 7.12 7.04
CA TYR A 142 -11.59 7.72 8.24
C TYR A 142 -13.11 7.93 8.18
N PRO A 143 -13.77 8.21 7.03
CA PRO A 143 -15.21 8.44 7.03
C PRO A 143 -16.02 7.22 7.49
N LEU A 144 -15.44 6.02 7.45
CA LEU A 144 -16.08 4.80 7.96
C LEU A 144 -16.25 4.83 9.49
N VAL A 145 -15.29 5.41 10.21
CA VAL A 145 -15.30 5.52 11.67
C VAL A 145 -15.73 6.92 12.15
N GLY A 146 -15.63 7.93 11.30
CA GLY A 146 -16.07 9.30 11.58
C GLY A 146 -15.17 10.09 12.54
N ILE A 147 -14.00 9.56 12.92
CA ILE A 147 -13.09 10.20 13.88
C ILE A 147 -12.00 10.96 13.11
N ILE A 148 -12.18 12.28 12.99
CA ILE A 148 -11.30 13.15 12.20
C ILE A 148 -9.90 13.31 12.84
N GLU A 149 -9.82 13.19 14.17
CA GLU A 149 -8.59 13.33 14.95
C GLU A 149 -7.58 12.24 14.58
N ILE A 150 -8.05 11.00 14.38
CA ILE A 150 -7.21 9.90 13.90
C ILE A 150 -6.67 10.22 12.50
N ALA A 151 -7.52 10.81 11.64
CA ALA A 151 -7.10 11.19 10.30
C ALA A 151 -5.98 12.23 10.35
N TYR A 152 -6.12 13.31 11.13
CA TYR A 152 -5.07 14.31 11.27
C TYR A 152 -3.79 13.76 11.92
N ALA A 153 -3.92 12.94 12.96
CA ALA A 153 -2.78 12.34 13.65
C ALA A 153 -1.96 11.45 12.70
N THR A 154 -2.62 10.52 12.01
CA THR A 154 -1.97 9.57 11.10
C THR A 154 -1.41 10.25 9.86
N LEU A 155 -2.10 11.25 9.32
CA LEU A 155 -1.62 12.07 8.21
C LEU A 155 -0.36 12.86 8.60
N SER A 156 -0.38 13.55 9.75
CA SER A 156 0.76 14.33 10.24
C SER A 156 1.96 13.46 10.52
N PHE A 157 1.74 12.30 11.16
CA PHE A 157 2.76 11.30 11.41
C PHE A 157 3.38 10.80 10.10
N GLY A 158 2.55 10.48 9.10
CA GLY A 158 3.01 10.04 7.78
C GLY A 158 3.85 11.10 7.05
N PHE A 159 3.47 12.38 7.13
CA PHE A 159 4.27 13.47 6.56
C PHE A 159 5.64 13.58 7.22
N VAL A 160 5.69 13.67 8.55
CA VAL A 160 6.95 13.79 9.30
C VAL A 160 7.88 12.63 8.99
N LEU A 161 7.37 11.39 9.00
CA LEU A 161 8.19 10.23 8.74
C LEU A 161 8.57 10.07 7.27
N THR A 162 7.78 10.55 6.32
CA THR A 162 8.18 10.54 4.90
C THR A 162 9.45 11.38 4.68
N PHE A 163 9.49 12.60 5.23
CA PHE A 163 10.65 13.48 5.11
C PHE A 163 11.88 12.95 5.87
N TYR A 164 11.68 12.23 6.97
CA TYR A 164 12.77 11.60 7.71
C TYR A 164 13.30 10.33 7.03
N LEU A 165 12.41 9.46 6.54
CA LEU A 165 12.76 8.13 6.04
C LEU A 165 13.41 8.18 4.66
N TYR A 166 13.03 9.07 3.75
CA TYR A 166 13.65 9.09 2.41
C TYR A 166 15.16 9.37 2.44
N PRO A 167 15.66 10.41 3.14
CA PRO A 167 17.10 10.61 3.29
C PRO A 167 17.79 9.42 3.96
N LEU A 168 17.13 8.81 4.94
CA LEU A 168 17.63 7.66 5.68
C LEU A 168 17.84 6.44 4.78
N ILE A 169 16.79 6.08 4.03
CA ILE A 169 16.80 4.96 3.08
C ILE A 169 17.81 5.22 1.98
N TYR A 170 17.88 6.45 1.44
CA TYR A 170 18.88 6.79 0.44
C TYR A 170 20.32 6.61 0.94
N SER A 171 20.62 7.10 2.16
CA SER A 171 21.92 6.92 2.80
C SER A 171 22.26 5.45 3.00
N ASP A 172 21.32 4.64 3.48
CA ASP A 172 21.56 3.24 3.79
C ASP A 172 21.71 2.41 2.52
N LEU A 173 20.90 2.64 1.49
CA LEU A 173 21.00 1.95 0.19
C LEU A 173 22.26 2.30 -0.61
N LYS A 174 22.84 3.47 -0.37
CA LYS A 174 24.15 3.84 -0.94
C LYS A 174 25.28 2.99 -0.34
N LYS A 175 25.13 2.55 0.92
CA LYS A 175 26.11 1.71 1.62
C LYS A 175 25.86 0.23 1.35
N GLU A 176 24.61 -0.19 1.45
CA GLU A 176 24.16 -1.57 1.25
C GLU A 176 22.99 -1.60 0.26
N PRO A 177 23.26 -1.80 -1.05
CA PRO A 177 22.23 -1.88 -2.06
C PRO A 177 21.25 -3.03 -1.81
N LEU A 178 20.01 -2.88 -2.29
CA LEU A 178 18.99 -3.92 -2.14
C LEU A 178 19.46 -5.24 -2.80
N PRO A 179 19.32 -6.38 -2.11
CA PRO A 179 19.56 -7.67 -2.72
C PRO A 179 18.53 -7.92 -3.83
N LEU A 180 18.91 -8.71 -4.85
CA LEU A 180 18.06 -9.00 -6.00
C LEU A 180 16.67 -9.54 -5.62
N ALA A 181 16.57 -10.29 -4.53
CA ALA A 181 15.31 -10.84 -4.03
C ALA A 181 14.32 -9.78 -3.48
N LEU A 182 14.80 -8.56 -3.18
CA LEU A 182 14.01 -7.44 -2.66
C LEU A 182 13.89 -6.30 -3.68
N LEU A 183 14.34 -6.49 -4.91
CA LEU A 183 14.37 -5.44 -5.93
C LEU A 183 12.98 -4.86 -6.23
N GLY A 184 11.91 -5.66 -6.06
CA GLY A 184 10.53 -5.18 -6.16
C GLY A 184 10.18 -4.05 -5.18
N GLN A 185 10.94 -3.89 -4.08
CA GLN A 185 10.75 -2.79 -3.13
C GLN A 185 11.07 -1.41 -3.70
N GLU A 186 11.80 -1.31 -4.81
CA GLU A 186 11.95 -0.03 -5.51
C GLU A 186 10.58 0.52 -5.96
N GLY A 187 9.58 -0.34 -6.16
CA GLY A 187 8.20 0.08 -6.41
C GLY A 187 7.58 0.94 -5.31
N ILE A 188 8.03 0.75 -4.07
CA ILE A 188 7.47 1.42 -2.90
C ILE A 188 7.72 2.92 -2.92
N TYR A 189 8.73 3.40 -3.66
CA TYR A 189 9.04 4.83 -3.75
C TYR A 189 7.83 5.69 -4.19
N CYS A 190 6.91 5.13 -4.97
CA CYS A 190 5.66 5.79 -5.36
C CYS A 190 4.72 6.07 -4.17
N ALA A 191 4.66 5.17 -3.19
CA ALA A 191 3.55 5.12 -2.25
C ALA A 191 3.45 6.30 -1.28
N PRO A 192 4.53 6.79 -0.63
CA PRO A 192 4.41 7.75 0.47
C PRO A 192 3.68 9.05 0.10
N PHE A 193 4.19 9.80 -0.89
CA PHE A 193 3.54 11.07 -1.28
C PHE A 193 2.18 10.85 -1.94
N SER A 194 1.98 9.77 -2.70
CA SER A 194 0.69 9.45 -3.29
C SER A 194 -0.36 9.10 -2.23
N LEU A 195 0.00 8.28 -1.23
CA LEU A 195 -0.90 7.94 -0.13
C LEU A 195 -1.22 9.16 0.72
N LEU A 196 -0.24 10.00 1.02
CA LEU A 196 -0.44 11.25 1.74
C LEU A 196 -1.34 12.21 0.96
N LEU A 197 -1.17 12.33 -0.37
CA LEU A 197 -2.06 13.12 -1.22
C LEU A 197 -3.49 12.57 -1.21
N ALA A 198 -3.68 11.27 -1.41
CA ALA A 198 -5.01 10.65 -1.38
C ALA A 198 -5.71 10.88 -0.04
N SER A 199 -4.97 10.73 1.06
CA SER A 199 -5.45 10.92 2.42
C SER A 199 -5.74 12.40 2.71
N LEU A 200 -4.88 13.32 2.26
CA LEU A 200 -5.08 14.76 2.36
C LEU A 200 -6.35 15.18 1.63
N VAL A 201 -6.54 14.74 0.38
CA VAL A 201 -7.75 15.02 -0.41
C VAL A 201 -9.00 14.46 0.29
N ARG A 202 -8.90 13.26 0.88
CA ARG A 202 -10.00 12.65 1.62
C ARG A 202 -10.44 13.50 2.81
N VAL A 203 -9.49 14.05 3.55
CA VAL A 203 -9.71 14.82 4.79
C VAL A 203 -10.11 16.26 4.50
N GLY A 204 -9.38 16.94 3.61
CA GLY A 204 -9.55 18.37 3.34
C GLY A 204 -10.55 18.70 2.23
N GLY A 205 -10.84 17.76 1.32
CA GLY A 205 -11.77 17.94 0.22
C GLY A 205 -11.53 19.22 -0.59
N ALA A 206 -12.62 19.87 -1.02
CA ALA A 206 -12.57 21.11 -1.80
C ALA A 206 -12.06 22.33 -1.02
N GLY A 207 -11.87 22.24 0.30
CA GLY A 207 -11.31 23.31 1.12
C GLY A 207 -9.78 23.40 1.03
N LEU A 208 -9.12 22.46 0.35
CA LEU A 208 -7.67 22.45 0.20
C LEU A 208 -7.18 23.55 -0.75
N PRO A 209 -6.09 24.25 -0.40
CA PRO A 209 -5.52 25.26 -1.29
C PRO A 209 -4.93 24.60 -2.54
N THR A 210 -5.22 25.18 -3.71
CA THR A 210 -4.80 24.67 -5.02
C THR A 210 -3.28 24.46 -5.12
N TRP A 211 -2.47 25.37 -4.55
CA TRP A 211 -1.01 25.25 -4.58
C TRP A 211 -0.52 23.99 -3.87
N LEU A 212 -1.15 23.59 -2.76
CA LEU A 212 -0.78 22.41 -1.99
C LEU A 212 -1.08 21.14 -2.78
N LEU A 213 -2.25 21.09 -3.43
CA LEU A 213 -2.61 19.99 -4.32
C LEU A 213 -1.62 19.85 -5.48
N ILE A 214 -1.25 20.95 -6.12
CA ILE A 214 -0.28 20.94 -7.23
C ILE A 214 1.09 20.42 -6.74
N VAL A 215 1.62 20.91 -5.61
CA VAL A 215 2.91 20.45 -5.07
C VAL A 215 2.88 18.96 -4.74
N MET A 216 1.79 18.48 -4.13
CA MET A 216 1.63 17.06 -3.79
C MET A 216 1.45 16.17 -5.03
N ILE A 217 0.73 16.63 -6.06
CA ILE A 217 0.65 15.94 -7.34
C ILE A 217 2.03 15.86 -7.97
N LEU A 218 2.78 16.97 -8.06
CA LEU A 218 4.12 16.97 -8.64
C LEU A 218 5.07 16.01 -7.90
N ALA A 219 5.02 15.98 -6.57
CA ALA A 219 5.77 15.02 -5.76
C ALA A 219 5.37 13.57 -6.09
N SER A 220 4.07 13.26 -6.00
CA SER A 220 3.49 11.94 -6.31
C SER A 220 3.92 11.44 -7.70
N GLN A 221 3.77 12.29 -8.72
CA GLN A 221 4.09 11.98 -10.11
C GLN A 221 5.59 11.82 -10.35
N SER A 222 6.44 12.64 -9.72
CA SER A 222 7.89 12.52 -9.85
C SER A 222 8.39 11.15 -9.37
N PHE A 223 7.86 10.64 -8.25
CA PHE A 223 8.19 9.31 -7.75
C PHE A 223 7.61 8.20 -8.62
N PHE A 224 6.41 8.38 -9.17
CA PHE A 224 5.83 7.44 -10.12
C PHE A 224 6.69 7.28 -11.38
N PHE A 225 7.05 8.39 -12.03
CA PHE A 225 7.93 8.34 -13.20
C PHE A 225 9.30 7.76 -12.87
N PHE A 226 9.88 8.09 -11.71
CA PHE A 226 11.12 7.47 -11.26
C PHE A 226 11.01 5.94 -11.21
N VAL A 227 9.96 5.39 -10.61
CA VAL A 227 9.74 3.92 -10.56
C VAL A 227 9.50 3.33 -11.95
N LEU A 228 8.80 4.03 -12.85
CA LEU A 228 8.65 3.58 -14.23
C LEU A 228 9.99 3.43 -14.95
N THR A 229 10.98 4.31 -14.69
CA THR A 229 12.33 4.15 -15.26
C THR A 229 13.05 2.89 -14.73
N ARG A 230 12.72 2.45 -13.51
CA ARG A 230 13.30 1.26 -12.87
C ARG A 230 12.60 -0.02 -13.27
N LEU A 231 11.31 0.04 -13.59
CA LEU A 231 10.47 -1.11 -13.88
C LEU A 231 11.07 -2.09 -14.92
N PRO A 232 11.63 -1.65 -16.07
CA PRO A 232 12.28 -2.56 -17.01
C PRO A 232 13.44 -3.35 -16.41
N HIS A 233 14.23 -2.73 -15.51
CA HIS A 233 15.33 -3.40 -14.82
C HIS A 233 14.81 -4.46 -13.85
N ILE A 234 13.75 -4.14 -13.09
CA ILE A 234 13.11 -5.05 -12.15
C ILE A 234 12.57 -6.28 -12.88
N LEU A 235 11.79 -6.06 -13.95
CA LEU A 235 11.11 -7.13 -14.69
C LEU A 235 12.09 -8.07 -15.42
N LYS A 236 13.26 -7.58 -15.87
CA LYS A 236 14.31 -8.39 -16.50
C LYS A 236 14.88 -9.48 -15.59
N ARG A 237 14.72 -9.38 -14.27
CA ARG A 237 15.20 -10.39 -13.30
C ARG A 237 14.28 -11.62 -13.18
N GLY A 238 13.16 -11.63 -13.90
CA GLY A 238 12.15 -12.68 -13.79
C GLY A 238 11.27 -12.48 -12.55
N PHE A 239 10.09 -13.12 -12.56
CA PHE A 239 9.12 -12.95 -11.48
C PHE A 239 9.66 -13.41 -10.12
N GLN A 240 9.51 -12.55 -9.11
CA GLN A 240 9.81 -12.84 -7.71
C GLN A 240 8.62 -12.43 -6.82
N PRO A 241 8.36 -13.13 -5.71
CA PRO A 241 7.28 -12.76 -4.79
C PRO A 241 7.36 -11.31 -4.28
N ALA A 242 8.56 -10.73 -4.16
CA ALA A 242 8.72 -9.33 -3.76
C ALA A 242 8.13 -8.32 -4.76
N PHE A 243 7.77 -8.73 -5.98
CA PHE A 243 7.11 -7.86 -6.97
C PHE A 243 5.69 -7.46 -6.54
N SER A 244 5.11 -8.15 -5.54
CA SER A 244 3.93 -7.66 -4.80
C SER A 244 4.05 -6.20 -4.35
N ALA A 245 5.27 -5.75 -4.03
CA ALA A 245 5.57 -4.37 -3.65
C ALA A 245 5.42 -3.35 -4.80
N LEU A 246 5.21 -3.77 -6.05
CA LEU A 246 4.91 -2.87 -7.18
C LEU A 246 3.42 -2.54 -7.30
N THR A 247 2.55 -3.33 -6.64
CA THR A 247 1.10 -3.27 -6.87
C THR A 247 0.46 -2.03 -6.25
N PHE A 248 0.17 -2.03 -4.94
CA PHE A 248 -0.46 -0.89 -4.27
C PHE A 248 0.25 0.45 -4.52
N PRO A 249 1.60 0.54 -4.52
CA PRO A 249 2.28 1.81 -4.77
C PRO A 249 1.95 2.46 -6.12
N THR A 250 1.74 1.68 -7.19
CA THR A 250 1.34 2.22 -8.49
C THR A 250 -0.16 2.49 -8.58
N ILE A 251 -0.97 1.78 -7.79
CA ILE A 251 -2.42 2.00 -7.74
C ILE A 251 -2.75 3.27 -6.95
N ILE A 252 -2.03 3.53 -5.86
CA ILE A 252 -2.27 4.69 -5.02
C ILE A 252 -1.84 5.99 -5.71
N THR A 253 -0.88 5.96 -6.65
CA THR A 253 -0.54 7.13 -7.50
C THR A 253 -1.75 7.53 -8.34
N ALA A 254 -2.31 6.58 -9.09
CA ALA A 254 -3.51 6.78 -9.92
C ALA A 254 -4.71 7.24 -9.07
N THR A 255 -4.88 6.62 -7.89
CA THR A 255 -5.97 6.96 -6.96
C THR A 255 -5.83 8.40 -6.46
N SER A 256 -4.64 8.77 -6.00
CA SER A 256 -4.35 10.11 -5.49
C SER A 256 -4.54 11.18 -6.56
N LEU A 257 -4.09 10.91 -7.78
CA LEU A 257 -4.24 11.80 -8.92
C LEU A 257 -5.71 11.97 -9.30
N LYS A 258 -6.46 10.87 -9.39
CA LYS A 258 -7.89 10.89 -9.68
C LYS A 258 -8.68 11.68 -8.64
N MET A 259 -8.38 11.48 -7.36
CA MET A 259 -9.01 12.22 -6.27
C MET A 259 -8.69 13.71 -6.35
N ALA A 260 -7.43 14.09 -6.58
CA ALA A 260 -7.04 15.49 -6.70
C ALA A 260 -7.61 16.16 -7.95
N GLN A 261 -7.68 15.43 -9.07
CA GLN A 261 -8.31 15.88 -10.31
C GLN A 261 -9.81 16.15 -10.13
N GLY A 262 -10.51 15.38 -9.29
CA GLY A 262 -11.90 15.66 -8.92
C GLY A 262 -12.12 17.04 -8.30
N ILE A 263 -11.08 17.64 -7.72
CA ILE A 263 -11.08 19.01 -7.17
C ILE A 263 -10.56 20.01 -8.20
N LEU A 264 -9.40 19.75 -8.81
CA LEU A 264 -8.71 20.70 -9.70
C LEU A 264 -9.35 20.85 -11.09
N LYS A 265 -9.98 19.79 -11.61
CA LYS A 265 -10.67 19.75 -12.91
C LYS A 265 -9.82 20.27 -14.08
N LEU A 266 -8.55 19.88 -14.14
CA LEU A 266 -7.63 20.25 -15.23
C LEU A 266 -7.68 19.20 -16.34
N PRO A 267 -8.10 19.52 -17.59
CA PRO A 267 -8.39 18.51 -18.62
C PRO A 267 -7.24 17.54 -18.94
N PHE A 268 -5.98 18.01 -18.88
CA PHE A 268 -4.83 17.15 -19.18
C PHE A 268 -4.62 16.03 -18.14
N LEU A 269 -5.08 16.24 -16.90
CA LEU A 269 -4.94 15.24 -15.83
C LEU A 269 -5.85 14.04 -16.04
N ASP A 270 -6.96 14.18 -16.77
CA ASP A 270 -7.85 13.03 -17.07
C ASP A 270 -7.14 11.97 -17.92
N TYR A 271 -6.35 12.41 -18.91
CA TYR A 271 -5.52 11.51 -19.71
C TYR A 271 -4.43 10.84 -18.87
N LEU A 272 -3.84 11.57 -17.92
CA LEU A 272 -2.82 11.02 -17.04
C LEU A 272 -3.42 9.99 -16.07
N VAL A 273 -4.58 10.28 -15.47
CA VAL A 273 -5.34 9.34 -14.62
C VAL A 273 -5.67 8.05 -15.37
N LEU A 274 -6.18 8.16 -16.60
CA LEU A 274 -6.49 6.99 -17.42
C LEU A 274 -5.22 6.16 -17.70
N THR A 275 -4.15 6.83 -18.10
CA THR A 275 -2.85 6.20 -18.41
C THR A 275 -2.30 5.45 -17.20
N GLU A 276 -2.24 6.10 -16.04
CA GLU A 276 -1.79 5.49 -14.80
C GLU A 276 -2.67 4.31 -14.37
N THR A 277 -3.99 4.44 -14.52
CA THR A 277 -4.94 3.37 -14.22
C THR A 277 -4.65 2.12 -15.06
N VAL A 278 -4.42 2.29 -16.37
CA VAL A 278 -4.08 1.16 -17.25
C VAL A 278 -2.74 0.54 -16.84
N ILE A 279 -1.72 1.35 -16.56
CA ILE A 279 -0.40 0.87 -16.14
C ILE A 279 -0.48 0.09 -14.82
N CYS A 280 -1.12 0.65 -13.79
CA CYS A 280 -1.17 0.01 -12.48
C CYS A 280 -1.98 -1.29 -12.50
N LEU A 281 -3.08 -1.35 -13.26
CA LEU A 281 -3.86 -2.58 -13.44
C LEU A 281 -3.08 -3.64 -14.22
N THR A 282 -2.29 -3.24 -15.22
CA THR A 282 -1.40 -4.15 -15.96
C THR A 282 -0.34 -4.74 -15.02
N ILE A 283 0.28 -3.92 -14.17
CA ILE A 283 1.25 -4.38 -13.16
C ILE A 283 0.59 -5.34 -12.17
N LEU A 284 -0.60 -5.00 -11.65
CA LEU A 284 -1.33 -5.87 -10.74
C LEU A 284 -1.64 -7.23 -11.38
N PHE A 285 -2.16 -7.23 -12.60
CA PHE A 285 -2.46 -8.46 -13.33
C PHE A 285 -1.21 -9.30 -13.57
N PHE A 286 -0.11 -8.69 -14.02
CA PHE A 286 1.17 -9.36 -14.22
C PHE A 286 1.67 -10.02 -12.93
N VAL A 287 1.61 -9.32 -11.79
CA VAL A 287 2.05 -9.85 -10.50
C VAL A 287 1.14 -11.01 -10.05
N LEU A 288 -0.18 -10.88 -10.18
CA LEU A 288 -1.13 -11.95 -9.82
C LEU A 288 -0.90 -13.22 -10.65
N VAL A 289 -0.76 -13.08 -11.98
CA VAL A 289 -0.44 -14.20 -12.88
C VAL A 289 0.91 -14.81 -12.53
N GLY A 290 1.92 -13.98 -12.26
CA GLY A 290 3.24 -14.43 -11.81
C GLY A 290 3.17 -15.28 -10.54
N TYR A 291 2.34 -14.87 -9.57
CA TYR A 291 2.08 -15.64 -8.35
C TYR A 291 1.41 -16.99 -8.64
N LEU A 292 0.38 -17.03 -9.50
CA LEU A 292 -0.29 -18.27 -9.86
C LEU A 292 0.66 -19.27 -10.52
N ILE A 293 1.53 -18.79 -11.42
CA ILE A 293 2.56 -19.62 -12.06
C ILE A 293 3.59 -20.09 -11.02
N TRP A 294 4.04 -19.19 -10.14
CA TRP A 294 5.04 -19.50 -9.12
C TRP A 294 4.54 -20.53 -8.10
N LEU A 295 3.27 -20.46 -7.69
CA LEU A 295 2.63 -21.40 -6.77
C LEU A 295 2.47 -22.80 -7.37
N ARG A 296 2.25 -22.88 -8.71
CA ARG A 296 2.09 -24.14 -9.45
C ARG A 296 3.41 -24.87 -9.70
N LYS A 297 4.54 -24.17 -9.77
CA LYS A 297 5.86 -24.80 -9.91
C LYS A 297 6.15 -25.65 -8.65
N LYS A 298 6.15 -26.98 -8.81
CA LYS A 298 6.63 -27.91 -7.78
C LYS A 298 8.13 -27.62 -7.51
N VAL A 299 8.50 -27.63 -6.23
CA VAL A 299 9.91 -27.70 -5.81
C VAL A 299 10.35 -29.14 -5.92
#